data_AF-A0A8H8CJ90-F1
#
_entry.id   AF-A0A8H8CJ90-F1
#
_cell.length_a   1.000
_cell.length_b   1.000
_cell.length_c   1.000
_cell.angle_alpha   90.00
_cell.angle_beta   90.00
_cell.angle_gamma   90.00
#
_symmetry.space_group_name_H-M   'P 1'
#
loop_
_entity.id
_entity.type
_entity.pdbx_description
1 polymer ?
#
loop_
_entity_poly.entity_id
_entity_poly.type
_entity_poly.pdbx_seq_one_letter_code
_entity_poly.pdbx_strand_id
1 'polypeptide(L)'
;MRFFLAYAVISVSVAFGAVANDQQDTAVGLFPFCVNGREHCLEVLSANATAPSRTVPFGRKARLSNALLHTYTKANRASDFQRRQTSASGIPQVERTGVVQVFDDSNESIGYVSVTTEDGAIYRVDSALMNAAIVTVSSQATSASGTGLRVSVTGSDISARYPLLGLVQGRDNVDANIGFGSYHYLYLAGVALPGTSPQDSPTIIDNSYNDATELSLAAETDLWEINFSTGTMTTTWVNTNGTPENTVLFVQDGIIYAGGDMDAFANEYSGSSVTGITLKFVF
;
A
#
# COMPACT_ATOMS: atom_id res chain seq x y z
N MET A 1 -56.19 25.85 3.78
CA MET A 1 -56.15 27.30 3.48
C MET A 1 -55.87 28.07 4.77
N ARG A 2 -54.62 28.46 5.01
CA ARG A 2 -54.19 29.55 5.89
C ARG A 2 -52.74 29.88 5.54
N PHE A 3 -52.40 31.14 5.72
CA PHE A 3 -51.55 31.96 4.89
C PHE A 3 -50.54 32.68 5.80
N PHE A 4 -49.37 33.04 5.26
CA PHE A 4 -48.34 33.95 5.82
C PHE A 4 -47.51 33.43 7.02
N LEU A 5 -46.23 33.73 7.22
CA LEU A 5 -45.40 34.87 6.79
C LEU A 5 -43.94 34.40 6.58
N ALA A 6 -43.31 34.88 5.50
CA ALA A 6 -41.87 34.84 5.31
C ALA A 6 -41.21 36.01 6.05
N TYR A 7 -40.08 35.75 6.72
CA TYR A 7 -39.16 36.79 7.18
C TYR A 7 -37.79 36.51 6.55
N ALA A 8 -37.41 37.37 5.61
CA ALA A 8 -36.05 37.50 5.12
C ALA A 8 -35.34 38.58 5.95
N VAL A 9 -34.22 38.23 6.58
CA VAL A 9 -33.30 39.20 7.17
C VAL A 9 -32.06 39.22 6.28
N ILE A 10 -31.88 40.33 5.58
CA ILE A 10 -30.68 40.66 4.82
C ILE A 10 -29.80 41.49 5.75
N SER A 11 -28.66 40.93 6.17
CA SER A 11 -27.60 41.68 6.86
C SER A 11 -26.44 41.88 5.88
N VAL A 12 -26.34 43.09 5.33
CA VAL A 12 -25.17 43.57 4.60
C VAL A 12 -24.25 44.26 5.61
N SER A 13 -23.06 43.71 5.82
CA SER A 13 -21.98 44.39 6.52
C SER A 13 -20.80 44.52 5.58
N VAL A 14 -20.61 45.74 5.07
CA VAL A 14 -19.42 46.16 4.34
C VAL A 14 -18.43 46.70 5.36
N ALA A 15 -17.27 46.05 5.51
CA ALA A 15 -16.16 46.60 6.27
C ALA A 15 -14.95 46.73 5.34
N PHE A 16 -14.76 47.94 4.84
CA PHE A 16 -13.50 48.39 4.26
C PHE A 16 -12.51 48.63 5.40
N GLY A 17 -11.42 47.87 5.41
CA GLY A 17 -10.25 48.11 6.26
C GLY A 17 -9.00 47.93 5.42
N ALA A 18 -8.50 49.03 4.86
CA ALA A 18 -7.19 49.10 4.24
C ALA A 18 -6.21 49.69 5.26
N VAL A 19 -5.20 48.93 5.71
CA VAL A 19 -4.02 49.48 6.38
C VAL A 19 -2.79 48.60 6.13
N ALA A 20 -1.76 49.28 5.59
CA ALA A 20 -0.31 49.07 5.69
C ALA A 20 0.33 47.73 5.31
N ASN A 21 1.11 47.83 4.21
CA ASN A 21 2.40 47.18 4.01
C ASN A 21 3.27 47.31 5.28
N ASP A 22 3.68 46.20 5.86
CA ASP A 22 4.91 46.14 6.64
C ASP A 22 5.75 44.97 6.12
N GLN A 23 6.89 45.34 5.56
CA GLN A 23 7.86 44.45 4.96
C GLN A 23 8.81 44.03 6.07
N GLN A 24 8.48 42.93 6.77
CA GLN A 24 9.40 42.26 7.69
C GLN A 24 10.02 41.04 7.02
N ASP A 25 11.28 41.22 6.61
CA ASP A 25 12.27 40.15 6.54
C ASP A 25 12.33 39.45 7.91
N THR A 26 11.76 38.25 8.00
CA THR A 26 12.06 37.32 9.09
C THR A 26 12.61 36.04 8.49
N ALA A 27 13.84 35.77 8.89
CA ALA A 27 14.62 34.60 8.56
C ALA A 27 13.86 33.29 8.80
N VAL A 28 14.23 32.31 7.99
CA VAL A 28 13.96 30.88 8.10
C VAL A 28 14.01 30.43 9.57
N GLY A 29 12.85 30.26 10.18
CA GLY A 29 12.65 29.55 11.43
C GLY A 29 12.18 28.15 11.15
N LEU A 30 13.11 27.20 11.04
CA LEU A 30 12.83 25.78 11.22
C LEU A 30 12.39 25.59 12.67
N PHE A 31 11.09 25.60 12.93
CA PHE A 31 10.54 25.09 14.18
C PHE A 31 10.17 23.61 14.00
N PRO A 32 10.66 22.72 14.89
CA PRO A 32 10.33 21.31 14.84
C PRO A 32 8.90 21.09 15.35
N PHE A 33 8.14 20.28 14.62
CA PHE A 33 6.89 19.72 15.11
C PHE A 33 7.20 18.79 16.29
N CYS A 34 6.84 19.24 17.50
CA CYS A 34 6.69 18.39 18.68
C CYS A 34 5.43 18.89 19.41
N VAL A 35 4.28 18.27 19.11
CA VAL A 35 3.04 18.50 19.85
C VAL A 35 2.64 17.20 20.54
N ASN A 36 2.84 17.20 21.86
CA ASN A 36 2.27 16.37 22.93
C ASN A 36 1.71 14.98 22.55
N GLY A 37 2.48 13.91 22.81
CA GLY A 37 1.88 12.57 22.95
C GLY A 37 2.74 11.32 22.75
N ARG A 38 4.03 11.42 22.37
CA ARG A 38 4.90 10.23 22.26
C ARG A 38 6.31 10.53 22.74
N GLU A 39 6.77 9.73 23.70
CA GLU A 39 8.19 9.62 24.06
C GLU A 39 8.95 8.98 22.88
N HIS A 40 10.19 9.43 22.67
CA HIS A 40 11.17 9.00 21.65
C HIS A 40 11.23 9.81 20.34
N CYS A 41 11.87 10.97 20.41
CA CYS A 41 12.70 11.47 19.31
C CYS A 41 14.02 10.70 19.34
N LEU A 42 14.28 9.84 18.35
CA LEU A 42 15.61 9.25 18.15
C LEU A 42 16.48 10.19 17.33
N GLU A 43 17.72 10.32 17.79
CA GLU A 43 18.78 11.17 17.28
C GLU A 43 19.10 10.87 15.82
N VAL A 44 19.14 11.92 14.99
CA VAL A 44 19.73 11.88 13.65
C VAL A 44 21.24 11.72 13.80
N LEU A 45 21.73 10.48 13.67
CA LEU A 45 23.15 10.22 13.50
C LEU A 45 23.58 10.69 12.09
N SER A 46 24.46 11.69 12.06
CA SER A 46 25.08 12.18 10.83
C SER A 46 25.94 11.08 10.17
N ALA A 47 25.55 10.59 9.00
CA ALA A 47 26.37 9.71 8.19
C ALA A 47 27.41 10.53 7.39
N ASN A 48 28.69 10.33 7.71
CA ASN A 48 29.82 10.83 6.91
C ASN A 48 29.89 10.07 5.58
N ALA A 49 29.58 10.75 4.48
CA ALA A 49 29.75 10.23 3.13
C ALA A 49 31.24 10.05 2.79
N THR A 50 31.67 8.80 2.58
CA THR A 50 33.00 8.48 2.03
C THR A 50 32.83 8.04 0.59
N ALA A 51 33.42 8.79 -0.35
CA ALA A 51 33.31 8.54 -1.79
C ALA A 51 34.05 7.24 -2.21
N PRO A 52 33.49 6.43 -3.13
CA PRO A 52 34.22 5.31 -3.72
C PRO A 52 35.15 5.79 -4.84
N SER A 53 36.46 5.66 -4.62
CA SER A 53 37.48 5.79 -5.68
C SER A 53 37.59 4.48 -6.47
N ARG A 54 37.15 4.50 -7.73
CA ARG A 54 37.26 3.37 -8.66
C ARG A 54 38.57 3.50 -9.46
N THR A 55 39.65 2.93 -8.93
CA THR A 55 40.91 2.74 -9.67
C THR A 55 40.88 1.39 -10.39
N VAL A 56 40.86 1.38 -11.72
CA VAL A 56 41.01 0.17 -12.54
C VAL A 56 42.49 -0.02 -12.87
N PRO A 57 43.16 -1.10 -12.39
CA PRO A 57 44.50 -1.42 -12.87
C PRO A 57 44.40 -2.24 -14.15
N PHE A 58 44.83 -1.64 -15.26
CA PHE A 58 45.20 -2.37 -16.46
C PHE A 58 46.46 -3.20 -16.21
N GLY A 59 46.39 -4.50 -16.50
CA GLY A 59 47.55 -5.30 -16.92
C GLY A 59 47.78 -6.59 -16.14
N ARG A 60 47.64 -7.74 -16.81
CA ARG A 60 48.75 -8.46 -17.45
C ARG A 60 48.27 -9.73 -18.17
N LYS A 61 49.08 -10.09 -19.16
CA LYS A 61 48.90 -11.17 -20.14
C LYS A 61 49.04 -12.57 -19.52
N ALA A 62 48.27 -13.50 -20.09
CA ALA A 62 48.58 -14.90 -20.40
C ALA A 62 49.22 -15.81 -19.34
N ARG A 63 48.55 -16.96 -19.10
CA ARG A 63 49.20 -18.28 -19.17
C ARG A 63 48.17 -19.37 -19.46
N LEU A 64 48.18 -19.83 -20.71
CA LEU A 64 47.67 -21.15 -21.08
C LEU A 64 48.73 -22.17 -20.67
N SER A 65 48.38 -23.09 -19.77
CA SER A 65 49.18 -24.30 -19.53
C SER A 65 48.28 -25.52 -19.64
N ASN A 66 48.56 -26.30 -20.68
CA ASN A 66 48.09 -27.66 -20.89
C ASN A 66 48.28 -28.51 -19.64
N ALA A 67 47.23 -29.21 -19.22
CA ALA A 67 47.35 -30.45 -18.46
C ALA A 67 46.42 -31.48 -19.10
N LEU A 68 47.07 -32.44 -19.75
CA LEU A 68 46.54 -33.65 -20.36
C LEU A 68 46.24 -34.71 -19.29
N LEU A 69 45.27 -35.58 -19.61
CA LEU A 69 45.09 -36.98 -19.18
C LEU A 69 44.60 -37.27 -17.74
N HIS A 70 43.33 -37.68 -17.59
CA HIS A 70 42.98 -39.11 -17.65
C HIS A 70 41.46 -39.37 -17.52
N THR A 71 40.93 -39.99 -18.59
CA THR A 71 39.93 -41.07 -18.61
C THR A 71 39.25 -41.50 -17.31
N TYR A 72 37.94 -41.27 -17.21
CA TYR A 72 36.93 -42.28 -16.84
C TYR A 72 35.56 -41.82 -17.38
N THR A 73 35.20 -42.29 -18.56
CA THR A 73 33.85 -42.17 -19.11
C THR A 73 32.91 -43.07 -18.32
N LYS A 74 32.31 -42.54 -17.24
CA LYS A 74 31.03 -43.06 -16.76
C LYS A 74 29.96 -42.56 -17.72
N ALA A 75 29.24 -43.51 -18.33
CA ALA A 75 28.06 -43.25 -19.12
C ALA A 75 27.04 -42.50 -18.26
N ASN A 76 26.98 -41.18 -18.43
CA ASN A 76 25.92 -40.36 -17.88
C ASN A 76 24.64 -40.81 -18.58
N ARG A 77 23.81 -41.60 -17.89
CA ARG A 77 22.39 -41.73 -18.23
C ARG A 77 21.85 -40.31 -18.23
N ALA A 78 21.63 -39.75 -19.41
CA ALA A 78 20.82 -38.56 -19.60
C ALA A 78 19.43 -38.90 -19.06
N SER A 79 19.18 -38.59 -17.80
CA SER A 79 17.82 -38.53 -17.30
C SER A 79 17.18 -37.39 -18.05
N ASP A 80 16.27 -37.71 -18.95
CA ASP A 80 15.38 -36.74 -19.59
C ASP A 80 14.66 -35.97 -18.49
N PHE A 81 15.25 -34.84 -18.09
CA PHE A 81 14.58 -33.79 -17.33
C PHE A 81 13.59 -33.15 -18.30
N GLN A 82 12.47 -33.84 -18.52
CA GLN A 82 11.28 -33.26 -19.09
C GLN A 82 10.80 -32.22 -18.08
N ARG A 83 11.30 -31.00 -18.24
CA ARG A 83 10.87 -29.83 -17.50
C ARG A 83 9.36 -29.77 -17.72
N ARG A 84 8.57 -30.15 -16.72
CA ARG A 84 7.12 -30.01 -16.74
C ARG A 84 6.86 -28.51 -16.93
N GLN A 85 6.68 -28.09 -18.17
CA GLN A 85 6.05 -26.80 -18.44
C GLN A 85 4.65 -26.93 -17.86
N THR A 86 4.38 -26.15 -16.83
CA THR A 86 3.01 -25.92 -16.37
C THR A 86 2.22 -25.50 -17.60
N SER A 87 1.18 -26.27 -17.92
CA SER A 87 0.35 -25.98 -19.09
C SER A 87 -0.22 -24.59 -18.93
N ALA A 88 0.08 -23.69 -19.88
CA ALA A 88 -0.53 -22.38 -19.91
C ALA A 88 -2.06 -22.55 -19.90
N SER A 89 -2.75 -21.81 -19.03
CA SER A 89 -4.22 -21.81 -19.02
C SER A 89 -4.73 -21.47 -20.42
N GLY A 90 -5.65 -22.28 -20.94
CA GLY A 90 -6.28 -22.02 -22.24
C GLY A 90 -7.26 -20.83 -22.22
N ILE A 91 -7.50 -20.24 -21.05
CA ILE A 91 -8.43 -19.11 -20.88
C ILE A 91 -7.63 -17.80 -20.96
N PRO A 92 -7.94 -16.92 -21.92
CA PRO A 92 -7.25 -15.64 -22.05
C PRO A 92 -7.41 -14.80 -20.79
N GLN A 93 -6.32 -14.19 -20.36
CA GLN A 93 -6.34 -13.15 -19.33
C GLN A 93 -6.67 -11.80 -19.97
N VAL A 94 -7.41 -10.97 -19.26
CA VAL A 94 -7.70 -9.58 -19.61
C VAL A 94 -7.23 -8.69 -18.47
N GLU A 95 -6.61 -7.57 -18.85
CA GLU A 95 -6.29 -6.49 -17.92
C GLU A 95 -7.49 -5.55 -17.83
N ARG A 96 -7.89 -5.24 -16.60
CA ARG A 96 -8.92 -4.23 -16.31
C ARG A 96 -8.21 -3.10 -15.57
N THR A 97 -8.37 -1.87 -16.07
CA THR A 97 -7.74 -0.68 -15.49
C THR A 97 -8.83 0.30 -15.08
N GLY A 98 -8.69 0.90 -13.91
CA GLY A 98 -9.70 1.77 -13.33
C GLY A 98 -9.19 2.50 -12.10
N VAL A 99 -10.10 2.92 -11.24
CA VAL A 99 -9.81 3.54 -9.93
C VAL A 99 -10.54 2.79 -8.82
N VAL A 100 -10.17 3.04 -7.57
CA VAL A 100 -10.86 2.47 -6.41
C VAL A 100 -11.62 3.58 -5.69
N GLN A 101 -12.95 3.50 -5.72
CA GLN A 101 -13.85 4.38 -4.97
C GLN A 101 -14.09 3.81 -3.57
N VAL A 102 -14.17 4.70 -2.58
CA VAL A 102 -14.33 4.36 -1.16
C VAL A 102 -15.72 4.77 -0.71
N PHE A 103 -16.45 3.82 -0.11
CA PHE A 103 -17.78 4.02 0.46
C PHE A 103 -17.72 3.78 1.96
N ASP A 104 -18.48 4.54 2.74
CA ASP A 104 -18.66 4.29 4.18
C ASP A 104 -19.71 3.18 4.46
N ASP A 105 -19.95 2.91 5.74
CA ASP A 105 -20.95 1.94 6.21
C ASP A 105 -22.40 2.28 5.81
N SER A 106 -22.70 3.54 5.48
CA SER A 106 -24.00 3.97 4.94
C SER A 106 -24.08 3.81 3.42
N ASN A 107 -23.02 3.27 2.80
CA ASN A 107 -22.84 3.17 1.35
C ASN A 107 -22.90 4.54 0.65
N GLU A 108 -22.48 5.60 1.34
CA GLU A 108 -22.20 6.91 0.76
C GLU A 108 -20.75 6.94 0.29
N SER A 109 -20.50 7.54 -0.88
CA SER A 109 -19.15 7.69 -1.40
C SER A 109 -18.40 8.76 -0.61
N ILE A 110 -17.29 8.39 0.02
CA ILE A 110 -16.43 9.31 0.77
C ILE A 110 -15.17 9.74 0.00
N GLY A 111 -14.91 9.13 -1.16
CA GLY A 111 -13.81 9.52 -2.05
C GLY A 111 -13.24 8.36 -2.84
N TYR A 112 -11.93 8.43 -3.11
CA TYR A 112 -11.15 7.48 -3.88
C TYR A 112 -9.84 7.17 -3.16
N VAL A 113 -9.24 6.01 -3.44
CA VAL A 113 -7.86 5.73 -3.03
C VAL A 113 -6.94 6.74 -3.72
N SER A 114 -6.23 7.53 -2.93
CA SER A 114 -5.42 8.67 -3.38
C SER A 114 -4.16 8.23 -4.15
N VAL A 115 -3.78 9.04 -5.14
CA VAL A 115 -2.51 8.95 -5.87
C VAL A 115 -1.33 9.45 -5.03
N THR A 116 -1.59 10.25 -4.00
CA THR A 116 -0.61 10.72 -3.03
C THR A 116 -0.82 10.02 -1.70
N THR A 117 0.24 9.45 -1.16
CA THR A 117 0.23 8.71 0.10
C THR A 117 0.51 9.64 1.29
N GLU A 118 0.08 9.22 2.48
CA GLU A 118 0.52 9.83 3.72
C GLU A 118 1.99 9.47 3.96
N ASP A 119 2.82 10.50 4.16
CA ASP A 119 4.27 10.39 4.40
C ASP A 119 5.05 9.56 3.36
N GLY A 120 4.54 9.44 2.13
CA GLY A 120 5.17 8.60 1.11
C GLY A 120 5.06 7.10 1.40
N ALA A 121 4.13 6.69 2.27
CA ALA A 121 4.08 5.34 2.82
C ALA A 121 2.70 4.67 2.67
N ILE A 122 1.62 5.34 3.10
CA ILE A 122 0.30 4.70 3.29
C ILE A 122 -0.74 5.36 2.40
N TYR A 123 -1.58 4.57 1.74
CA TYR A 123 -2.69 5.10 0.96
C TYR A 123 -3.76 5.74 1.86
N ARG A 124 -4.30 6.86 1.38
CA ARG A 124 -5.35 7.65 2.02
C ARG A 124 -6.55 7.84 1.09
N VAL A 125 -7.64 8.35 1.62
CA VAL A 125 -8.81 8.77 0.86
C VAL A 125 -8.61 10.19 0.34
N ASP A 126 -8.92 10.42 -0.92
CA ASP A 126 -9.08 11.75 -1.53
C ASP A 126 -10.50 11.89 -2.10
N SER A 127 -11.14 13.02 -1.83
CA SER A 127 -12.50 13.31 -2.32
C SER A 127 -12.58 13.51 -3.84
N ALA A 128 -11.47 13.84 -4.51
CA ALA A 128 -11.45 14.23 -5.91
C ALA A 128 -11.00 13.06 -6.81
N LEU A 129 -11.83 12.72 -7.81
CA LEU A 129 -11.53 11.68 -8.80
C LEU A 129 -10.21 11.92 -9.54
N MET A 130 -9.83 13.19 -9.78
CA MET A 130 -8.58 13.54 -10.46
C MET A 130 -7.32 13.22 -9.65
N ASN A 131 -7.47 12.99 -8.34
CA ASN A 131 -6.40 12.56 -7.44
C ASN A 131 -6.48 11.06 -7.14
N ALA A 132 -7.32 10.30 -7.84
CA ALA A 132 -7.43 8.86 -7.62
C ALA A 132 -6.22 8.11 -8.22
N ALA A 133 -5.71 7.13 -7.48
CA ALA A 133 -4.71 6.20 -7.99
C ALA A 133 -5.31 5.30 -9.07
N ILE A 134 -4.56 5.09 -10.16
CA ILE A 134 -4.96 4.19 -11.24
C ILE A 134 -4.55 2.78 -10.85
N VAL A 135 -5.51 1.85 -10.81
CA VAL A 135 -5.27 0.45 -10.48
C VAL A 135 -5.52 -0.45 -11.67
N THR A 136 -4.72 -1.50 -11.79
CA THR A 136 -4.85 -2.53 -12.83
C THR A 136 -4.93 -3.91 -12.20
N VAL A 137 -5.81 -4.76 -12.71
CA VAL A 137 -5.97 -6.14 -12.28
C VAL A 137 -6.07 -7.07 -13.48
N SER A 138 -5.36 -8.19 -13.43
CA SER A 138 -5.46 -9.26 -14.42
C SER A 138 -6.48 -10.30 -13.98
N SER A 139 -7.40 -10.66 -14.87
CA SER A 139 -8.47 -11.62 -14.59
C SER A 139 -8.78 -12.48 -15.81
N GLN A 140 -9.46 -13.61 -15.63
CA GLN A 140 -9.98 -14.39 -16.76
C GLN A 140 -11.07 -13.61 -17.49
N ALA A 141 -11.03 -13.58 -18.82
CA ALA A 141 -11.91 -12.77 -19.67
C ALA A 141 -13.41 -12.93 -19.37
N THR A 142 -13.83 -14.14 -19.02
CA THR A 142 -15.24 -14.51 -18.82
C THR A 142 -15.70 -14.49 -17.37
N SER A 143 -14.80 -14.19 -16.42
CA SER A 143 -15.13 -14.28 -14.99
C SER A 143 -15.86 -13.04 -14.50
N ALA A 144 -16.98 -13.25 -13.80
CA ALA A 144 -17.73 -12.18 -13.13
C ALA A 144 -17.10 -11.76 -11.79
N SER A 145 -16.21 -12.60 -11.24
CA SER A 145 -15.41 -12.32 -10.06
C SER A 145 -14.06 -13.03 -10.13
N GLY A 146 -13.12 -12.63 -9.28
CA GLY A 146 -11.87 -13.36 -9.06
C GLY A 146 -11.40 -13.21 -7.61
N THR A 147 -10.67 -14.20 -7.12
CA THR A 147 -10.13 -14.29 -5.76
C THR A 147 -8.63 -14.44 -5.80
N GLY A 148 -7.93 -13.94 -4.78
CA GLY A 148 -6.46 -13.98 -4.75
C GLY A 148 -5.84 -13.18 -5.90
N LEU A 149 -6.49 -12.08 -6.26
CA LEU A 149 -6.08 -11.23 -7.36
C LEU A 149 -4.94 -10.33 -6.90
N ARG A 150 -3.97 -10.15 -7.80
CA ARG A 150 -2.95 -9.12 -7.66
C ARG A 150 -3.45 -7.82 -8.28
N VAL A 151 -3.41 -6.75 -7.50
CA VAL A 151 -3.74 -5.40 -7.95
C VAL A 151 -2.45 -4.59 -8.03
N SER A 152 -2.17 -4.01 -9.20
CA SER A 152 -1.08 -3.05 -9.36
C SER A 152 -1.62 -1.62 -9.33
N VAL A 153 -0.79 -0.69 -8.86
CA VAL A 153 -1.05 0.75 -8.87
C VAL A 153 -0.07 1.41 -9.81
N THR A 154 -0.55 2.36 -10.58
CA THR A 154 0.25 3.21 -11.46
C THR A 154 -0.06 4.68 -11.21
N GLY A 155 0.96 5.52 -11.38
CA GLY A 155 0.82 6.97 -11.25
C GLY A 155 0.83 7.48 -9.82
N SER A 156 0.81 6.63 -8.79
CA SER A 156 1.01 7.07 -7.40
C SER A 156 2.45 7.51 -7.15
N ASP A 157 2.63 8.40 -6.17
CA ASP A 157 3.93 8.88 -5.69
C ASP A 157 4.91 7.75 -5.29
N ILE A 158 4.39 6.59 -4.89
CA ILE A 158 5.18 5.40 -4.51
C ILE A 158 5.24 4.29 -5.57
N SER A 159 4.37 4.32 -6.60
CA SER A 159 4.17 3.20 -7.55
C SER A 159 5.42 2.82 -8.36
N ALA A 160 6.36 3.75 -8.56
CA ALA A 160 7.59 3.47 -9.31
C ALA A 160 8.50 2.43 -8.62
N ARG A 161 8.44 2.33 -7.29
CA ARG A 161 9.21 1.36 -6.48
C ARG A 161 8.33 0.27 -5.89
N TYR A 162 7.09 0.61 -5.55
CA TYR A 162 6.14 -0.25 -4.86
C TYR A 162 4.83 -0.38 -5.66
N PRO A 163 4.86 -1.07 -6.81
CA PRO A 163 3.76 -1.05 -7.77
C PRO A 163 2.58 -1.94 -7.37
N LEU A 164 2.67 -2.76 -6.33
CA LEU A 164 1.59 -3.65 -5.91
C LEU A 164 0.76 -3.00 -4.79
N LEU A 165 -0.57 -3.02 -4.92
CA LEU A 165 -1.46 -2.65 -3.82
C LEU A 165 -1.56 -3.83 -2.86
N GLY A 166 -1.03 -3.68 -1.65
CA GLY A 166 -1.03 -4.73 -0.65
C GLY A 166 -1.42 -4.24 0.73
N LEU A 167 -1.48 -5.18 1.66
CA LEU A 167 -1.60 -4.91 3.08
C LEU A 167 -0.25 -5.14 3.76
N VAL A 168 0.15 -4.22 4.63
CA VAL A 168 1.39 -4.28 5.40
C VAL A 168 1.06 -4.30 6.88
N GLN A 169 1.72 -5.15 7.66
CA GLN A 169 1.55 -5.25 9.10
C GLN A 169 1.64 -3.87 9.78
N GLY A 170 0.75 -3.61 10.74
CA GLY A 170 0.77 -2.41 11.57
C GLY A 170 2.03 -2.32 12.42
N ARG A 171 2.58 -1.10 12.55
CA ARG A 171 3.81 -0.82 13.31
C ARG A 171 3.72 -1.28 14.76
N ASP A 172 2.56 -1.10 15.37
CA ASP A 172 2.32 -1.36 16.79
C ASP A 172 1.80 -2.80 17.05
N ASN A 173 1.73 -3.64 16.01
CA ASN A 173 1.35 -5.03 16.16
C ASN A 173 2.50 -5.84 16.78
N VAL A 174 2.19 -6.75 17.71
CA VAL A 174 3.22 -7.64 18.27
C VAL A 174 3.56 -8.83 17.36
N ASP A 175 2.69 -9.14 16.40
CA ASP A 175 2.91 -10.11 15.33
C ASP A 175 2.07 -9.76 14.07
N ALA A 176 2.13 -10.61 13.04
CA ALA A 176 1.40 -10.41 11.79
C ALA A 176 0.02 -11.09 11.76
N ASN A 177 -0.52 -11.52 12.91
CA ASN A 177 -1.82 -12.20 12.97
C ASN A 177 -2.93 -11.20 13.28
N ILE A 178 -4.01 -11.22 12.49
CA ILE A 178 -5.23 -10.49 12.80
C ILE A 178 -6.33 -11.48 13.23
N GLY A 179 -7.46 -10.96 13.70
CA GLY A 179 -8.63 -11.77 13.99
C GLY A 179 -9.63 -11.01 14.85
N PHE A 180 -10.79 -11.63 15.08
CA PHE A 180 -11.80 -11.07 15.98
C PHE A 180 -11.22 -10.88 17.40
N GLY A 181 -11.44 -9.71 18.01
CA GLY A 181 -10.90 -9.32 19.31
C GLY A 181 -9.44 -8.88 19.32
N SER A 182 -8.73 -8.91 18.18
CA SER A 182 -7.35 -8.40 18.08
C SER A 182 -7.34 -6.93 17.67
N TYR A 183 -6.52 -6.11 18.34
CA TYR A 183 -6.27 -4.72 17.93
C TYR A 183 -5.25 -4.60 16.79
N HIS A 184 -4.69 -5.72 16.33
CA HIS A 184 -3.74 -5.71 15.22
C HIS A 184 -4.41 -5.18 13.95
N TYR A 185 -3.69 -4.29 13.28
CA TYR A 185 -4.14 -3.62 12.07
C TYR A 185 -3.12 -3.75 10.95
N LEU A 186 -3.53 -3.39 9.75
CA LEU A 186 -2.73 -3.44 8.53
C LEU A 186 -2.86 -2.09 7.83
N TYR A 187 -1.77 -1.61 7.24
CA TYR A 187 -1.76 -0.45 6.36
C TYR A 187 -2.12 -0.86 4.93
N LEU A 188 -2.97 -0.09 4.25
CA LEU A 188 -3.05 -0.17 2.79
C LEU A 188 -1.84 0.56 2.20
N ALA A 189 -0.90 -0.16 1.60
CA ALA A 189 0.39 0.38 1.18
C ALA A 189 0.85 -0.20 -0.16
N GLY A 190 1.93 0.39 -0.71
CA GLY A 190 2.60 -0.18 -1.87
C GLY A 190 3.57 -1.27 -1.45
N VAL A 191 3.59 -2.39 -2.18
CA VAL A 191 4.55 -3.49 -1.97
C VAL A 191 5.39 -3.69 -3.24
N ALA A 192 6.67 -4.02 -3.05
CA ALA A 192 7.59 -4.28 -4.15
C ALA A 192 7.28 -5.61 -4.85
N LEU A 193 7.70 -5.71 -6.12
CA LEU A 193 7.74 -6.99 -6.82
C LEU A 193 8.77 -7.92 -6.14
N PRO A 194 8.49 -9.24 -6.02
CA PRO A 194 7.39 -9.96 -6.65
C PRO A 194 6.10 -10.06 -5.82
N GLY A 195 5.99 -9.45 -4.65
CA GLY A 195 4.83 -9.63 -3.74
C GLY A 195 4.72 -11.06 -3.18
N THR A 196 3.56 -11.40 -2.62
CA THR A 196 3.19 -12.76 -2.16
C THR A 196 2.32 -13.48 -3.19
N SER A 197 2.25 -14.81 -3.13
CA SER A 197 1.29 -15.57 -3.94
C SER A 197 -0.07 -15.65 -3.23
N PRO A 198 -1.16 -15.99 -3.94
CA PRO A 198 -2.46 -16.18 -3.30
C PRO A 198 -2.37 -17.23 -2.19
N GLN A 199 -2.97 -16.93 -1.03
CA GLN A 199 -3.02 -17.79 0.16
C GLN A 199 -1.68 -18.03 0.87
N ASP A 200 -0.60 -17.33 0.48
CA ASP A 200 0.64 -17.34 1.24
C ASP A 200 0.47 -16.57 2.55
N SER A 201 1.10 -17.05 3.63
CA SER A 201 1.24 -16.29 4.87
C SER A 201 2.07 -15.00 4.67
N PRO A 202 1.98 -14.02 5.58
CA PRO A 202 2.64 -12.75 5.46
C PRO A 202 4.15 -12.97 5.55
N THR A 203 4.90 -12.22 4.75
CA THR A 203 6.36 -12.33 4.73
C THR A 203 7.01 -10.95 4.68
N ILE A 204 8.24 -10.86 5.17
CA ILE A 204 9.01 -9.62 5.15
C ILE A 204 9.40 -9.35 3.68
N ILE A 205 8.75 -8.36 3.08
CA ILE A 205 9.00 -7.89 1.71
C ILE A 205 9.12 -6.36 1.74
N ASP A 206 10.00 -5.83 0.88
CA ASP A 206 10.12 -4.39 0.66
C ASP A 206 8.75 -3.78 0.34
N ASN A 207 8.40 -2.72 1.05
CA ASN A 207 7.16 -1.98 0.88
C ASN A 207 7.39 -0.50 1.21
N SER A 208 6.43 0.35 0.85
CA SER A 208 6.56 1.80 1.01
C SER A 208 6.67 2.25 2.47
N TYR A 209 6.05 1.53 3.40
CA TYR A 209 6.18 1.82 4.83
C TYR A 209 7.59 1.50 5.34
N ASN A 210 8.13 0.34 4.99
CA ASN A 210 9.50 -0.05 5.35
C ASN A 210 10.52 0.98 4.84
N ASP A 211 10.34 1.51 3.63
CA ASP A 211 11.22 2.53 3.05
C ASP A 211 11.13 3.87 3.78
N ALA A 212 9.92 4.28 4.18
CA ALA A 212 9.69 5.53 4.89
C ALA A 212 10.17 5.50 6.35
N THR A 213 10.08 4.34 7.02
CA THR A 213 10.33 4.24 8.48
C THR A 213 11.52 3.38 8.88
N GLU A 214 12.17 2.72 7.92
CA GLU A 214 13.27 1.75 8.15
C GLU A 214 12.87 0.53 9.02
N LEU A 215 11.57 0.28 9.19
CA LEU A 215 11.05 -0.88 9.95
C LEU A 215 10.74 -2.01 8.97
N SER A 216 11.22 -3.22 9.27
CA SER A 216 10.93 -4.39 8.44
C SER A 216 9.62 -5.03 8.86
N LEU A 217 8.53 -4.76 8.14
CA LEU A 217 7.20 -5.29 8.41
C LEU A 217 6.77 -6.32 7.37
N ALA A 218 5.92 -7.27 7.78
CA ALA A 218 5.38 -8.29 6.90
C ALA A 218 4.29 -7.72 5.98
N ALA A 219 4.15 -8.28 4.78
CA ALA A 219 3.17 -7.83 3.80
C ALA A 219 2.55 -8.99 3.01
N GLU A 220 1.39 -8.72 2.41
CA GLU A 220 0.71 -9.57 1.42
C GLU A 220 0.15 -8.74 0.25
N THR A 221 0.10 -9.33 -0.95
CA THR A 221 -0.36 -8.64 -2.18
C THR A 221 -1.47 -9.34 -2.95
N ASP A 222 -1.50 -10.67 -2.95
CA ASP A 222 -2.42 -11.47 -3.77
C ASP A 222 -3.64 -11.92 -2.94
N LEU A 223 -4.24 -10.95 -2.26
CA LEU A 223 -5.31 -11.12 -1.26
C LEU A 223 -6.67 -10.60 -1.71
N TRP A 224 -6.73 -9.94 -2.88
CA TRP A 224 -7.93 -9.25 -3.31
C TRP A 224 -8.96 -10.21 -3.91
N GLU A 225 -10.21 -10.05 -3.49
CA GLU A 225 -11.37 -10.58 -4.19
C GLU A 225 -12.14 -9.42 -4.81
N ILE A 226 -12.45 -9.53 -6.11
CA ILE A 226 -13.15 -8.48 -6.84
C ILE A 226 -14.34 -9.10 -7.55
N ASN A 227 -15.53 -8.57 -7.28
CA ASN A 227 -16.72 -8.85 -8.07
C ASN A 227 -16.83 -7.81 -9.19
N PHE A 228 -16.42 -8.19 -10.40
CA PHE A 228 -16.39 -7.30 -11.57
C PHE A 228 -17.78 -6.85 -12.04
N SER A 229 -18.87 -7.46 -11.58
CA SER A 229 -20.23 -6.98 -11.90
C SER A 229 -20.70 -5.83 -11.00
N THR A 230 -20.20 -5.77 -9.77
CA THR A 230 -20.59 -4.75 -8.77
C THR A 230 -19.46 -3.77 -8.45
N GLY A 231 -18.24 -4.09 -8.86
CA GLY A 231 -17.02 -3.39 -8.47
C GLY A 231 -16.54 -3.73 -7.06
N THR A 232 -17.34 -4.38 -6.21
CA THR A 232 -16.98 -4.63 -4.80
C THR A 232 -15.64 -5.35 -4.69
N MET A 233 -14.73 -4.76 -3.91
CA MET A 233 -13.43 -5.31 -3.57
C MET A 233 -13.43 -5.69 -2.09
N THR A 234 -13.06 -6.93 -1.81
CA THR A 234 -12.82 -7.46 -0.46
C THR A 234 -11.41 -8.02 -0.38
N THR A 235 -10.95 -8.32 0.83
CA THR A 235 -9.62 -8.89 1.07
C THR A 235 -9.67 -9.93 2.17
N THR A 236 -8.74 -10.88 2.12
CA THR A 236 -8.53 -11.89 3.15
C THR A 236 -7.04 -11.96 3.44
N TRP A 237 -6.67 -11.60 4.66
CA TRP A 237 -5.32 -11.77 5.18
C TRP A 237 -5.12 -13.21 5.64
N VAL A 238 -3.95 -13.79 5.38
CA VAL A 238 -3.61 -15.12 5.87
C VAL A 238 -2.73 -14.96 7.10
N ASN A 239 -3.13 -15.50 8.24
CA ASN A 239 -2.30 -15.45 9.44
C ASN A 239 -1.00 -16.27 9.26
N THR A 240 -0.01 -16.08 10.15
CA THR A 240 1.29 -16.77 10.08
C THR A 240 1.20 -18.29 10.25
N ASN A 241 0.06 -18.79 10.72
CA ASN A 241 -0.25 -20.22 10.81
C ASN A 241 -0.94 -20.78 9.54
N GLY A 242 -1.12 -19.96 8.50
CA GLY A 242 -1.78 -20.31 7.25
C GLY A 242 -3.32 -20.24 7.29
N THR A 243 -3.91 -19.73 8.39
CA THR A 243 -5.37 -19.60 8.50
C THR A 243 -5.82 -18.30 7.87
N PRO A 244 -6.73 -18.32 6.88
CA PRO A 244 -7.32 -17.10 6.33
C PRO A 244 -8.25 -16.46 7.35
N GLU A 245 -8.11 -15.14 7.53
CA GLU A 245 -8.96 -14.34 8.41
C GLU A 245 -9.74 -13.30 7.62
N ASN A 246 -11.01 -13.13 7.99
CA ASN A 246 -11.83 -12.08 7.40
C ASN A 246 -11.23 -10.71 7.74
N THR A 247 -10.89 -9.94 6.71
CA THR A 247 -10.26 -8.64 6.87
C THR A 247 -11.29 -7.54 6.62
N VAL A 248 -11.55 -6.73 7.65
CA VAL A 248 -12.37 -5.53 7.52
C VAL A 248 -11.49 -4.35 7.15
N LEU A 249 -12.01 -3.44 6.34
CA LEU A 249 -11.34 -2.20 5.94
C LEU A 249 -12.00 -1.03 6.66
N PHE A 250 -11.18 -0.08 7.09
CA PHE A 250 -11.65 1.10 7.81
C PHE A 250 -10.76 2.31 7.57
N VAL A 251 -11.29 3.49 7.85
CA VAL A 251 -10.58 4.77 7.72
C VAL A 251 -10.49 5.45 9.07
N GLN A 252 -9.33 6.02 9.34
CA GLN A 252 -9.06 6.90 10.48
C GLN A 252 -8.22 8.08 9.97
N ASP A 253 -8.68 9.30 10.23
CA ASP A 253 -8.00 10.54 9.81
C ASP A 253 -7.65 10.59 8.30
N GLY A 254 -8.51 9.96 7.48
CA GLY A 254 -8.34 9.85 6.04
C GLY A 254 -7.39 8.74 5.57
N ILE A 255 -6.66 8.09 6.47
CA ILE A 255 -5.76 6.96 6.15
C ILE A 255 -6.57 5.66 6.09
N ILE A 256 -6.25 4.80 5.12
CA ILE A 256 -6.92 3.51 4.94
C ILE A 256 -6.16 2.41 5.68
N TYR A 257 -6.89 1.71 6.53
CA TYR A 257 -6.42 0.59 7.33
C TYR A 257 -7.25 -0.67 7.04
N ALA A 258 -6.72 -1.80 7.50
CA ALA A 258 -7.44 -3.06 7.56
C ALA A 258 -7.18 -3.75 8.90
N GLY A 259 -8.00 -4.75 9.26
CA GLY A 259 -7.82 -5.53 10.49
C GLY A 259 -8.83 -6.66 10.60
N GLY A 260 -8.74 -7.43 11.69
CA GLY A 260 -9.72 -8.49 11.97
C GLY A 260 -10.91 -8.00 12.80
N ASP A 261 -10.72 -6.92 13.56
CA ASP A 261 -11.72 -6.33 14.44
C ASP A 261 -11.49 -4.81 14.56
N MET A 262 -12.33 -4.05 13.85
CA MET A 262 -12.26 -2.59 13.86
C MET A 262 -12.57 -2.00 15.25
N ASP A 263 -13.47 -2.63 16.02
CA ASP A 263 -13.85 -2.14 17.35
C ASP A 263 -12.72 -2.39 18.35
N ALA A 264 -12.07 -3.56 18.29
CA ALA A 264 -10.88 -3.83 19.12
C ALA A 264 -9.75 -2.84 18.83
N PHE A 265 -9.50 -2.54 17.54
CA PHE A 265 -8.56 -1.51 17.13
C PHE A 265 -8.94 -0.13 17.70
N ALA A 266 -10.20 0.31 17.52
CA ALA A 266 -10.66 1.60 18.01
C ALA A 266 -10.58 1.74 19.55
N ASN A 267 -10.81 0.64 20.27
CA ASN A 267 -10.70 0.60 21.73
C ASN A 267 -9.24 0.71 22.22
N GLU A 268 -8.31 0.02 21.55
CA GLU A 268 -6.89 0.06 21.93
C GLU A 268 -6.30 1.45 21.69
N TYR A 269 -6.54 2.03 20.50
CA TYR A 269 -6.00 3.33 20.13
C TYR A 269 -6.91 4.49 20.55
N SER A 270 -7.71 4.28 21.61
CA SER A 270 -8.64 5.19 22.29
C SER A 270 -8.41 6.68 21.98
N GLY A 271 -9.15 7.22 20.99
CA GLY A 271 -9.01 8.64 20.65
C GLY A 271 -9.52 9.05 19.29
N SER A 272 -9.66 8.11 18.35
CA SER A 272 -10.08 8.44 16.99
C SER A 272 -11.36 7.72 16.58
N SER A 273 -12.25 8.46 15.92
CA SER A 273 -13.39 7.88 15.22
C SER A 273 -12.87 7.05 14.05
N VAL A 274 -13.20 5.77 14.06
CA VAL A 274 -12.93 4.86 12.96
C VAL A 274 -14.22 4.66 12.18
N THR A 275 -14.14 4.68 10.85
CA THR A 275 -15.29 4.47 9.96
C THR A 275 -15.06 3.21 9.14
N GLY A 276 -15.97 2.24 9.18
CA GLY A 276 -15.93 1.08 8.31
C GLY A 276 -16.10 1.51 6.85
N ILE A 277 -15.37 0.85 5.95
CA ILE A 277 -15.42 1.19 4.53
C ILE A 277 -15.58 -0.04 3.63
N THR A 278 -16.17 0.19 2.46
CA THR A 278 -16.18 -0.73 1.34
C THR A 278 -15.46 -0.11 0.15
N LEU A 279 -14.57 -0.88 -0.48
CA LEU A 279 -13.89 -0.48 -1.71
C LEU A 279 -14.68 -0.96 -2.93
N LYS A 280 -14.79 -0.12 -3.96
CA LYS A 280 -15.33 -0.49 -5.27
C LYS A 280 -14.37 -0.13 -6.39
N PHE A 281 -13.98 -1.12 -7.17
CA PHE A 281 -13.25 -0.98 -8.42
C PHE A 281 -14.18 -0.45 -9.52
N VAL A 282 -13.84 0.70 -10.08
CA VAL A 282 -14.57 1.37 -11.15
C VAL A 282 -13.70 1.36 -12.41
N PHE A 283 -14.10 0.59 -13.42
CA PHE A 283 -13.35 0.32 -14.65
C PHE A 283 -14.19 0.48 -15.92
#